data_AF-A0A2V7VJ52-F1
#
_entry.id   AF-A0A2V7VJ52-F1
#
_cell.length_a   1.000
_cell.length_b   1.000
_cell.length_c   1.000
_cell.angle_alpha   90.00
_cell.angle_beta   90.00
_cell.angle_gamma   90.00
#
_symmetry.space_group_name_H-M   'P 1'
#
loop_
_entity.id
_entity.type
_entity.pdbx_description
1 polymer ?
#
loop_
_entity_poly.entity_id
_entity_poly.type
_entity_poly.pdbx_seq_one_letter_code
_entity_poly.pdbx_strand_id
1 'polypeptide(L)'
;CDPCAADPLSRDELRQLGVFWLDEGARSQEVFLTRLHVRYDATHFPEDLSFQETADRQNFQARYVLRHPWTETKNCPAGQQYRSELARRREAEAQTLASLTGWSVDEVRRGMGIVAPEDRTWWQRLWSGD
;
A
#
# COMPACT_ATOMS: atom_id res chain seq x y z
N CYS A 1 8.84 -1.77 20.83
CA CYS A 1 8.64 -2.73 19.74
C CYS A 1 7.45 -2.26 18.94
N ASP A 2 7.69 -1.80 17.72
CA ASP A 2 6.68 -1.38 16.74
C ASP A 2 6.81 -2.40 15.59
N PRO A 3 5.75 -3.12 15.18
CA PRO A 3 4.35 -2.71 15.16
C PRO A 3 3.62 -2.86 16.50
N CYS A 4 2.94 -1.80 16.93
CA CYS A 4 1.89 -1.90 17.95
C CYS A 4 0.65 -2.53 17.32
N ALA A 5 0.12 -3.60 17.92
CA ALA A 5 -1.19 -4.12 17.56
C ALA A 5 -2.25 -3.07 17.90
N ALA A 6 -3.24 -2.87 17.03
CA ALA A 6 -4.39 -2.03 17.33
C ALA A 6 -5.14 -2.58 18.54
N ASP A 7 -5.88 -1.72 19.24
CA ASP A 7 -6.74 -2.16 20.33
C ASP A 7 -7.75 -3.20 19.81
N PRO A 8 -7.95 -4.31 20.53
CA PRO A 8 -8.94 -5.30 20.13
C PRO A 8 -10.35 -4.70 20.22
N LEU A 9 -11.23 -5.12 19.32
CA LEU A 9 -12.64 -4.71 19.34
C LEU A 9 -13.30 -5.09 20.66
N SER A 10 -14.16 -4.21 21.16
CA SER A 10 -15.01 -4.50 22.31
C SER A 10 -16.02 -5.61 21.99
N ARG A 11 -16.56 -6.25 23.03
CA ARG A 11 -17.62 -7.27 22.85
C ARG A 11 -18.85 -6.73 22.13
N ASP A 12 -19.21 -5.49 22.38
CA ASP A 12 -20.38 -4.88 21.75
C ASP A 12 -20.14 -4.59 20.27
N GLU A 13 -18.93 -4.15 19.89
CA GLU A 13 -18.53 -4.03 18.48
C GLU A 13 -18.53 -5.40 17.78
N LEU A 14 -18.02 -6.45 18.44
CA LEU A 14 -18.07 -7.82 17.90
C LEU A 14 -19.51 -8.30 17.68
N ARG A 15 -20.43 -8.03 18.62
CA ARG A 15 -21.86 -8.33 18.46
C ARG A 15 -22.48 -7.57 17.29
N GLN A 16 -22.15 -6.29 17.12
CA GLN A 16 -22.60 -5.49 15.98
C GLN A 16 -22.08 -6.05 14.64
N LEU A 17 -20.91 -6.67 14.64
CA LEU A 17 -20.35 -7.38 13.48
C LEU A 17 -20.94 -8.79 13.27
N GLY A 18 -21.91 -9.21 14.09
CA GLY A 18 -22.58 -10.51 13.96
C GLY A 18 -21.93 -11.65 14.75
N VAL A 19 -20.99 -11.36 15.65
CA VAL A 19 -20.36 -12.35 16.53
C VAL A 19 -21.25 -12.62 17.74
N PHE A 20 -22.29 -13.45 17.57
CA PHE A 20 -23.27 -13.76 18.64
C PHE A 20 -22.94 -15.02 19.44
N TRP A 21 -21.94 -15.81 19.04
CA TRP A 21 -21.58 -17.10 19.67
C TRP A 21 -20.54 -16.98 20.81
N LEU A 22 -20.06 -15.77 21.11
CA LEU A 22 -19.11 -15.56 22.19
C LEU A 22 -19.83 -15.57 23.55
N ASP A 23 -19.52 -16.55 24.39
CA ASP A 23 -20.03 -16.62 25.76
C ASP A 23 -19.55 -15.44 26.63
N GLU A 24 -20.43 -14.97 27.52
CA GLU A 24 -20.13 -13.86 28.43
C GLU A 24 -18.98 -14.19 29.41
N GLY A 25 -18.74 -15.47 29.68
CA GLY A 25 -17.66 -15.95 30.55
C GLY A 25 -16.29 -16.17 29.89
N ALA A 26 -16.19 -16.07 28.55
CA ALA A 26 -14.95 -16.35 27.84
C ALA A 26 -13.86 -15.30 28.14
N ARG A 27 -12.73 -15.71 28.72
CA ARG A 27 -11.62 -14.80 29.06
C ARG A 27 -10.80 -14.35 27.85
N SER A 28 -10.83 -15.12 26.76
CA SER A 28 -10.15 -14.81 25.50
C SER A 28 -11.18 -14.79 24.37
N GLN A 29 -11.08 -13.77 23.52
CA GLN A 29 -11.87 -13.67 22.29
C GLN A 29 -11.06 -14.32 21.17
N GLU A 30 -11.36 -15.57 20.82
CA GLU A 30 -10.76 -16.24 19.66
C GLU A 30 -11.46 -15.79 18.38
N VAL A 31 -11.34 -14.50 18.05
CA VAL A 31 -11.94 -13.90 16.85
C VAL A 31 -10.86 -13.22 16.03
N PHE A 32 -10.89 -13.45 14.72
CA PHE A 32 -10.06 -12.77 13.75
C PHE A 32 -10.94 -12.02 12.76
N LEU A 33 -10.70 -10.71 12.59
CA LEU A 33 -11.43 -9.89 11.62
C LEU A 33 -10.59 -9.69 10.36
N THR A 34 -11.12 -10.16 9.23
CA THR A 34 -10.48 -9.96 7.92
C THR A 34 -11.28 -8.96 7.11
N ARG A 35 -10.65 -7.85 6.68
CA ARG A 35 -11.22 -6.95 5.67
C ARG A 35 -10.72 -7.36 4.29
N LEU A 36 -11.55 -8.05 3.51
CA LEU A 36 -11.24 -8.47 2.15
C LEU A 36 -11.97 -7.59 1.13
N HIS A 37 -11.22 -7.04 0.17
CA HIS A 37 -11.79 -6.35 -0.99
C HIS A 37 -11.59 -7.24 -2.22
N VAL A 38 -12.68 -7.68 -2.85
CA VAL A 38 -12.62 -8.49 -4.07
C VAL A 38 -13.30 -7.74 -5.21
N ARG A 39 -12.64 -7.70 -6.36
CA ARG A 39 -13.24 -7.25 -7.63
C ARG A 39 -13.34 -8.48 -8.53
N TYR A 40 -14.54 -8.76 -9.00
CA TYR A 40 -14.80 -9.82 -9.95
C TYR A 40 -15.90 -9.36 -10.91
N ASP A 41 -15.93 -9.95 -12.10
CA ASP A 41 -16.99 -9.74 -13.06
C ASP A 41 -17.60 -11.08 -13.45
N ALA A 42 -18.86 -11.04 -13.90
CA ALA A 42 -19.60 -12.26 -14.25
C ALA A 42 -18.99 -13.03 -15.44
N THR A 43 -18.14 -12.38 -16.25
CA THR A 43 -17.50 -13.02 -17.41
C THR A 43 -16.28 -13.85 -17.02
N HIS A 44 -15.56 -13.47 -15.96
CA HIS A 44 -14.36 -14.14 -15.48
C HIS A 44 -14.57 -14.93 -14.18
N PHE A 45 -15.65 -14.64 -13.44
CA PHE A 45 -16.03 -15.30 -12.20
C PHE A 45 -17.56 -15.54 -12.18
N PRO A 46 -18.04 -16.58 -12.87
CA PRO A 46 -19.46 -16.90 -12.97
C PRO A 46 -20.04 -17.52 -11.69
N GLU A 47 -19.20 -17.87 -10.70
CA GLU A 47 -19.60 -18.47 -9.43
C GLU A 47 -19.30 -17.53 -8.24
N ASP A 48 -20.08 -17.69 -7.17
CA ASP A 48 -19.91 -16.93 -5.93
C ASP A 48 -18.58 -17.26 -5.22
N LEU A 49 -18.06 -16.27 -4.48
CA LEU A 49 -16.85 -16.42 -3.68
C LEU A 49 -17.05 -17.45 -2.56
N SER A 50 -16.34 -18.57 -2.67
CA SER A 50 -16.30 -19.61 -1.64
C SER A 50 -14.97 -19.55 -0.89
N PHE A 51 -15.04 -19.52 0.44
CA PHE A 51 -13.87 -19.55 1.30
C PHE A 51 -13.64 -20.96 1.84
N GLN A 52 -12.38 -21.40 1.82
CA GLN A 52 -11.94 -22.66 2.44
C GLN A 52 -11.02 -22.33 3.61
N GLU A 53 -11.38 -22.79 4.80
CA GLU A 53 -10.49 -22.76 5.95
C GLU A 53 -9.40 -23.82 5.80
N THR A 54 -8.13 -23.41 5.91
CA THR A 54 -6.99 -24.32 5.91
C THR A 54 -6.64 -24.74 7.34
N ALA A 55 -6.00 -25.91 7.50
CA ALA A 55 -5.48 -26.33 8.80
C ALA A 55 -4.25 -25.53 9.28
N ASP A 56 -3.72 -24.63 8.45
CA ASP A 56 -2.58 -23.78 8.79
C ASP A 56 -2.96 -22.75 9.86
N ARG A 57 -2.24 -22.80 10.98
CA ARG A 57 -2.35 -21.86 12.10
C ARG A 57 -1.01 -21.22 12.44
N GLN A 58 -0.06 -21.22 11.50
CA GLN A 58 1.24 -20.60 11.70
C GLN A 58 1.07 -19.09 11.90
N ASN A 59 1.76 -18.57 12.90
CA ASN A 59 1.84 -17.12 13.10
C ASN A 59 2.67 -16.51 11.97
N PHE A 60 2.10 -15.55 11.25
CA PHE A 60 2.83 -14.71 10.32
C PHE A 60 2.89 -13.28 10.84
N GLN A 61 4.01 -12.60 10.61
CA GLN A 61 4.16 -11.19 10.93
C GLN A 61 4.31 -10.41 9.63
N ALA A 62 3.35 -9.52 9.36
CA ALA A 62 3.51 -8.51 8.32
C ALA A 62 4.29 -7.32 8.88
N ARG A 63 5.36 -6.90 8.19
CA ARG A 63 6.09 -5.67 8.51
C ARG A 63 5.96 -4.70 7.36
N TYR A 64 5.35 -3.56 7.62
CA TYR A 64 5.35 -2.43 6.70
C TYR A 64 6.51 -1.49 7.04
N VAL A 65 7.41 -1.22 6.08
CA VAL A 65 8.59 -0.37 6.31
C VAL A 65 8.50 0.86 5.43
N LEU A 66 8.15 2.00 6.04
CA LEU A 66 8.22 3.30 5.39
C LEU A 66 9.66 3.82 5.41
N ARG A 67 10.16 4.25 4.25
CA ARG A 67 11.46 4.89 4.12
C ARG A 67 11.27 6.35 3.72
N HIS A 68 11.81 7.27 4.50
CA HIS A 68 11.84 8.69 4.13
C HIS A 68 13.10 8.99 3.32
N PRO A 69 12.98 9.63 2.14
CA PRO A 69 14.14 10.07 1.39
C PRO A 69 14.90 11.14 2.18
N TRP A 70 16.22 11.11 2.07
CA TRP A 70 17.06 12.19 2.56
C TRP A 70 16.94 13.38 1.61
N THR A 71 16.60 14.56 2.14
CA THR A 71 16.17 15.73 1.36
C THR A 71 17.22 16.83 1.25
N GLU A 72 18.30 16.75 2.02
CA GLU A 72 19.33 17.78 2.00
C GLU A 72 20.20 17.68 0.74
N THR A 73 20.93 18.76 0.45
CA THR A 73 21.83 18.80 -0.70
C THR A 73 23.27 18.61 -0.25
N LYS A 74 23.94 17.63 -0.84
CA LYS A 74 25.40 17.45 -0.72
C LYS A 74 25.99 17.23 -2.10
N ASN A 75 27.06 17.98 -2.38
CA ASN A 75 27.81 17.92 -3.62
C ASN A 75 28.98 16.95 -3.46
N CYS A 76 28.68 15.67 -3.36
CA CYS A 76 29.67 14.59 -3.41
C CYS A 76 29.20 13.50 -4.39
N PRO A 77 30.12 12.67 -4.93
CA PRO A 77 29.77 11.61 -5.88
C PRO A 77 28.66 10.67 -5.37
N ALA A 78 28.76 10.25 -4.10
CA ALA A 78 27.74 9.40 -3.47
C ALA A 78 26.36 10.07 -3.40
N GLY A 79 26.31 11.39 -3.17
CA GLY A 79 25.06 12.15 -3.14
C GLY A 79 24.43 12.29 -4.53
N GLN A 80 25.24 12.41 -5.58
CA GLN A 80 24.75 12.41 -6.97
C GLN A 80 24.17 11.05 -7.36
N GLN A 81 24.88 9.96 -7.05
CA GLN A 81 24.41 8.60 -7.27
C GLN A 81 23.12 8.32 -6.49
N TYR A 82 23.06 8.73 -5.22
CA TYR A 82 21.85 8.58 -4.41
C TYR A 82 20.63 9.24 -5.06
N ARG A 83 20.78 10.46 -5.59
CA ARG A 83 19.66 11.19 -6.22
C ARG A 83 19.20 10.53 -7.51
N SER A 84 20.12 10.03 -8.35
CA SER A 84 19.73 9.32 -9.58
C SER A 84 19.03 7.99 -9.28
N GLU A 85 19.50 7.24 -8.29
CA GLU A 85 18.86 6.02 -7.83
C GLU A 85 17.49 6.29 -7.18
N LEU A 86 17.37 7.37 -6.40
CA LEU A 86 16.12 7.79 -5.78
C LEU A 86 15.06 8.11 -6.84
N ALA A 87 15.40 8.87 -7.88
CA ALA A 87 14.47 9.18 -8.98
C ALA A 87 13.96 7.90 -9.66
N ARG A 88 14.88 6.98 -10.03
CA ARG A 88 14.54 5.69 -10.64
C ARG A 88 13.64 4.84 -9.73
N ARG A 89 13.94 4.78 -8.43
CA ARG A 89 13.14 4.04 -7.44
C ARG A 89 11.73 4.60 -7.31
N ARG A 90 11.60 5.92 -7.19
CA ARG A 90 10.28 6.56 -7.03
C ARG A 90 9.39 6.32 -8.26
N GLU A 91 9.95 6.33 -9.45
CA GLU A 91 9.20 5.98 -10.67
C GLU A 91 8.75 4.52 -10.66
N ALA A 92 9.61 3.57 -10.26
CA ALA A 92 9.22 2.16 -10.14
C ALA A 92 8.13 1.95 -9.05
N GLU A 93 8.22 2.68 -7.94
CA GLU A 93 7.21 2.70 -6.87
C GLU A 93 5.86 3.23 -7.42
N ALA A 94 5.87 4.28 -8.23
CA ALA A 94 4.66 4.82 -8.86
C ALA A 94 4.01 3.83 -9.83
N GLN A 95 4.81 3.20 -10.70
CA GLN A 95 4.32 2.19 -11.65
C GLN A 95 3.74 0.96 -10.93
N THR A 96 4.39 0.52 -9.86
CA THR A 96 3.92 -0.61 -9.05
C THR A 96 2.59 -0.27 -8.37
N LEU A 97 2.48 0.92 -7.77
CA LEU A 97 1.24 1.36 -7.13
C LEU A 97 0.09 1.47 -8.16
N ALA A 98 0.35 2.03 -9.33
CA ALA A 98 -0.65 2.10 -10.41
C ALA A 98 -1.10 0.71 -10.87
N SER A 99 -0.16 -0.23 -11.05
CA SER A 99 -0.46 -1.62 -11.43
C SER A 99 -1.31 -2.35 -10.38
N LEU A 100 -0.98 -2.19 -9.09
CA LEU A 100 -1.69 -2.87 -8.00
C LEU A 100 -3.09 -2.29 -7.74
N THR A 101 -3.31 -1.00 -8.03
CA THR A 101 -4.57 -0.30 -7.67
C THR A 101 -5.49 -0.05 -8.87
N GLY A 102 -4.94 -0.08 -10.08
CA GLY A 102 -5.62 0.38 -11.30
C GLY A 102 -5.75 1.90 -11.39
N TRP A 103 -5.10 2.67 -10.51
CA TRP A 103 -5.11 4.13 -10.59
C TRP A 103 -4.29 4.62 -11.79
N SER A 104 -4.63 5.80 -12.30
CA SER A 104 -3.81 6.45 -13.32
C SER A 104 -2.40 6.69 -12.79
N VAL A 105 -1.39 6.25 -13.54
CA VAL A 105 0.01 6.47 -13.16
C VAL A 105 0.34 7.95 -13.03
N ASP A 106 -0.33 8.82 -13.78
CA ASP A 106 -0.13 10.27 -13.70
C ASP A 106 -0.73 10.86 -12.44
N GLU A 107 -1.85 10.31 -11.96
CA GLU A 107 -2.43 10.68 -10.66
C GLU A 107 -1.52 10.24 -9.51
N VAL A 108 -0.99 9.01 -9.59
CA VAL A 108 -0.03 8.48 -8.63
C VAL A 108 1.23 9.35 -8.57
N ARG A 109 1.82 9.68 -9.73
CA ARG A 109 3.01 10.55 -9.81
C ARG A 109 2.77 11.92 -9.19
N ARG A 110 1.60 12.54 -9.47
CA ARG A 110 1.20 13.82 -8.84
C ARG A 110 1.09 13.68 -7.32
N GLY A 111 0.41 12.65 -6.83
CA GLY A 111 0.27 12.40 -5.38
C GLY A 111 1.60 12.15 -4.68
N MET A 112 2.56 11.52 -5.37
CA MET A 112 3.91 11.31 -4.87
C MET A 112 4.81 12.55 -5.00
N GLY A 113 4.39 13.61 -5.70
CA GLY A 113 5.26 14.73 -6.04
C GLY A 113 6.46 14.31 -6.89
N ILE A 114 6.29 13.28 -7.73
CA ILE A 114 7.26 12.93 -8.77
C ILE A 114 7.02 13.90 -9.92
N VAL A 115 7.97 14.81 -10.14
CA VAL A 115 7.96 15.63 -11.35
C VAL A 115 8.18 14.68 -12.51
N ALA A 116 7.19 14.56 -13.39
CA ALA A 116 7.34 13.80 -14.62
C ALA A 116 8.59 14.31 -15.35
N PRO A 117 9.45 13.43 -15.88
CA PRO A 117 10.57 13.89 -16.70
C PRO A 117 9.99 14.76 -17.81
N GLU A 118 10.44 16.01 -17.87
CA GLU A 118 9.97 16.96 -18.86
C GLU A 118 10.47 16.47 -20.23
N ASP A 119 9.55 16.02 -21.10
CA ASP A 119 9.86 15.53 -22.46
C ASP A 119 10.53 16.61 -23.36
N ARG A 120 10.69 17.84 -22.85
CA ARG A 120 11.36 18.94 -23.53
C ARG A 120 12.87 18.82 -23.38
N THR A 121 13.49 18.55 -24.52
CA THR A 121 14.93 18.65 -24.69
C THR A 121 15.46 20.06 -24.39
N TRP A 122 16.75 20.19 -24.05
CA TRP A 122 17.30 21.47 -23.55
C TRP A 122 17.15 22.62 -24.54
N TRP A 123 17.19 22.34 -25.85
CA TRP A 123 16.98 23.35 -26.89
C TRP A 123 15.51 23.76 -27.01
N GLN A 124 14.56 22.83 -26.84
CA GLN A 124 13.13 23.17 -26.82
C GLN A 124 12.79 24.12 -25.66
N ARG A 125 13.52 24.05 -24.54
CA ARG A 125 13.38 24.98 -23.41
C ARG A 125 13.93 26.38 -23.67
N LEU A 126 14.96 26.51 -24.50
CA LEU A 126 15.55 27.80 -24.85
C LEU A 126 14.64 28.64 -25.76
N TRP A 127 13.77 27.99 -26.55
CA TRP A 127 12.97 28.63 -27.60
C TRP A 127 11.46 28.64 -27.35
N SER A 128 10.99 27.98 -26.29
CA SER A 128 9.59 28.07 -25.83
C SER A 128 9.50 29.19 -24.81
N GLY A 129 9.40 30.44 -25.27
CA GLY A 129 9.16 31.59 -24.39
C GLY A 129 7.82 31.49 -23.68
N ASP A 130 7.85 31.83 -22.38
CA ASP A 130 6.77 31.92 -21.38
C ASP A 130 5.87 30.68 -21.15
#